data_AF-A0A3M6A515-F1
#
_entry.id   AF-A0A3M6A515-F1
#
_cell.length_a   1.000
_cell.length_b   1.000
_cell.length_c   1.000
_cell.angle_alpha   90.00
_cell.angle_beta   90.00
_cell.angle_gamma   90.00
#
_symmetry.space_group_name_H-M   'P 1'
#
loop_
_entity.id
_entity.type
_entity.pdbx_description
1 polymer ?
#
loop_
_entity_poly.entity_id
_entity_poly.type
_entity_poly.pdbx_seq_one_letter_code
_entity_poly.pdbx_strand_id
1 'polypeptide(L)'
;MRLFYQNGGGDAYIVAVGPYGPPSKKPATDPAAPVINPNVQLADLQRGLALLKNELEPTMYICPEATLLSVADNGTLMQGMLLQAQEMGTAMCIFDVIGGANPDPILYTQDIQTFRDSTGNTGLEYGASYYPFIGTTIMQQPDIDFTNLFGGDTTQLAPLLNPPSAPNAAVAALLEMIQKPPADPMTNSQLQAALLVASPLYSQIVTHVLSSANTLPPSGAIAGVYTVNDNNNGVWGAPANVSIVGVASLPICLSDSQQEPLKIDAVSGKSVNAIRFFNGQGILIWGARTLDGNSQDWRYVSVRRTMTFLEQSVKLAARQYIFSPNTSDTWLAVKSMITSFLMGVWRSGGLQGSSPADAFQVNVGLGSTMTADDVLNGYLRVSVLVATVRPAEFLVIMFQQEQAKSA
;
A
#
# COMPACT_ATOMS: atom_id res chain seq x y z
N MET A 1 -2.49 -6.36 8.75
CA MET A 1 -1.47 -7.42 8.97
C MET A 1 -1.74 -8.73 8.22
N ARG A 2 -2.84 -9.46 8.44
CA ARG A 2 -3.07 -10.76 7.75
C ARG A 2 -3.00 -10.66 6.22
N LEU A 3 -3.55 -9.58 5.67
CA LEU A 3 -3.53 -9.29 4.23
C LEU A 3 -2.10 -9.10 3.67
N PHE A 4 -1.19 -8.50 4.43
CA PHE A 4 0.22 -8.34 4.07
C PHE A 4 0.92 -9.69 3.94
N TYR A 5 0.81 -10.54 4.95
CA TYR A 5 1.43 -11.87 4.95
C TYR A 5 0.81 -12.82 3.92
N GLN A 6 -0.50 -12.76 3.69
CA GLN A 6 -1.14 -13.55 2.64
C GLN A 6 -0.68 -13.19 1.23
N ASN A 7 -0.22 -11.95 1.03
CA ASN A 7 0.36 -11.48 -0.21
C ASN A 7 1.89 -11.63 -0.24
N GLY A 8 2.48 -12.43 0.65
CA GLY A 8 3.91 -12.76 0.67
C GLY A 8 4.80 -11.70 1.34
N GLY A 9 4.24 -10.89 2.23
CA GLY A 9 5.01 -10.01 3.10
C GLY A 9 6.01 -10.77 3.97
N GLY A 10 7.21 -10.19 4.13
CA GLY A 10 8.29 -10.72 4.96
C GLY A 10 8.34 -10.09 6.35
N ASP A 11 9.55 -9.77 6.82
CA ASP A 11 9.74 -9.09 8.10
C ASP A 11 9.08 -7.70 8.12
N ALA A 12 8.40 -7.39 9.23
CA ALA A 12 7.66 -6.15 9.38
C ALA A 12 7.92 -5.52 10.76
N TYR A 13 8.27 -4.24 10.74
CA TYR A 13 8.31 -3.40 11.93
C TYR A 13 6.91 -2.91 12.24
N ILE A 14 6.44 -3.16 13.47
CA ILE A 14 5.10 -2.75 13.92
C ILE A 14 5.26 -1.65 14.97
N VAL A 15 4.84 -0.44 14.61
CA VAL A 15 4.83 0.71 15.54
C VAL A 15 3.42 0.90 16.08
N ALA A 16 3.16 0.35 17.26
CA ALA A 16 1.87 0.52 17.93
C ALA A 16 1.75 1.94 18.52
N VAL A 17 0.77 2.71 18.06
CA VAL A 17 0.61 4.13 18.43
C VAL A 17 -0.55 4.41 19.39
N GLY A 18 -1.47 3.46 19.57
CA GLY A 18 -2.63 3.62 20.46
C GLY A 18 -3.77 2.64 20.14
N PRO A 19 -4.81 2.57 20.99
CA PRO A 19 -5.99 1.75 20.75
C PRO A 19 -7.05 2.49 19.90
N TYR A 20 -8.00 1.75 19.33
CA TYR A 20 -9.17 2.33 18.65
C TYR A 20 -10.23 2.94 19.58
N GLY A 21 -10.00 2.87 20.90
CA GLY A 21 -10.92 3.30 21.94
C GLY A 21 -12.15 2.38 22.11
N PRO A 22 -13.03 2.71 23.07
CA PRO A 22 -14.29 1.98 23.26
C PRO A 22 -15.26 2.24 22.10
N PRO A 23 -16.21 1.32 21.82
CA PRO A 23 -17.26 1.55 20.83
C PRO A 23 -18.05 2.83 21.13
N SER A 24 -18.40 3.61 20.09
CA SER A 24 -19.14 4.87 20.22
C SER A 24 -20.54 4.69 20.84
N LYS A 25 -21.08 3.47 20.75
CA LYS A 25 -22.47 3.10 21.09
C LYS A 25 -23.51 3.95 20.35
N LYS A 26 -23.12 4.58 19.24
CA LYS A 26 -23.99 5.38 18.38
C LYS A 26 -23.91 4.80 16.97
N PRO A 27 -25.05 4.56 16.30
CA PRO A 27 -25.03 4.16 14.90
C PRO A 27 -24.42 5.27 14.04
N ALA A 28 -23.82 4.89 12.91
CA ALA A 28 -23.41 5.87 11.91
C ALA A 28 -24.65 6.61 11.40
N THR A 29 -24.55 7.94 11.24
CA THR A 29 -25.63 8.77 10.69
C THR A 29 -25.79 8.57 9.20
N ASP A 30 -24.69 8.27 8.50
CA ASP A 30 -24.65 7.92 7.09
C ASP A 30 -23.70 6.72 6.93
N PRO A 31 -24.19 5.54 6.50
CA PRO A 31 -23.35 4.36 6.29
C PRO A 31 -22.42 4.47 5.08
N ALA A 32 -22.66 5.42 4.17
CA ALA A 32 -21.80 5.67 3.01
C ALA A 32 -20.64 6.62 3.34
N ALA A 33 -20.77 7.45 4.38
CA ALA A 33 -19.74 8.40 4.77
C ALA A 33 -18.45 7.70 5.24
N PRO A 34 -17.26 8.25 4.93
CA PRO A 34 -16.00 7.75 5.46
C PRO A 34 -16.00 7.70 7.00
N VAL A 35 -15.54 6.58 7.55
CA VAL A 35 -15.45 6.39 9.00
C VAL A 35 -14.28 7.21 9.55
N ILE A 36 -14.58 8.17 10.43
CA ILE A 36 -13.58 8.89 11.22
C ILE A 36 -13.58 8.34 12.64
N ASN A 37 -12.44 7.84 13.11
CA ASN A 37 -12.28 7.38 14.50
C ASN A 37 -11.57 8.45 15.33
N PRO A 38 -12.24 9.11 16.30
CA PRO A 38 -11.63 10.18 17.10
C PRO A 38 -10.51 9.70 18.04
N ASN A 39 -10.38 8.38 18.26
CA ASN A 39 -9.29 7.81 19.03
C ASN A 39 -8.03 7.56 18.19
N VAL A 40 -8.13 7.58 16.86
CA VAL A 40 -6.97 7.55 15.98
C VAL A 40 -6.53 9.00 15.79
N GLN A 41 -5.45 9.40 16.46
CA GLN A 41 -5.00 10.78 16.48
C GLN A 41 -3.77 10.99 15.60
N LEU A 42 -3.75 12.12 14.87
CA LEU A 42 -2.59 12.54 14.07
C LEU A 42 -1.30 12.56 14.89
N ALA A 43 -1.35 13.11 16.11
CA ALA A 43 -0.19 13.21 16.99
C ALA A 43 0.39 11.83 17.34
N ASP A 44 -0.45 10.82 17.52
CA ASP A 44 -0.02 9.47 17.85
C ASP A 44 0.69 8.82 16.66
N LEU A 45 0.13 8.98 15.46
CA LEU A 45 0.71 8.48 14.21
C LEU A 45 2.02 9.19 13.86
N GLN A 46 2.11 10.50 14.07
CA GLN A 46 3.35 11.26 13.88
C GLN A 46 4.45 10.85 14.87
N ARG A 47 4.10 10.55 16.13
CA ARG A 47 5.06 9.96 17.08
C ARG A 47 5.57 8.62 16.59
N GLY A 48 4.68 7.76 16.08
CA GLY A 48 5.07 6.48 15.49
C GLY A 48 6.02 6.65 14.29
N LEU A 49 5.70 7.56 13.38
CA LEU A 49 6.55 7.88 12.22
C LEU A 49 7.93 8.38 12.66
N ALA A 50 8.00 9.24 13.67
CA ALA A 50 9.26 9.79 14.18
C ALA A 50 10.18 8.70 14.76
N LEU A 51 9.63 7.64 15.37
CA LEU A 51 10.42 6.50 15.86
C LEU A 51 11.15 5.78 14.72
N LEU A 52 10.55 5.71 13.53
CA LEU A 52 11.16 5.06 12.37
C LEU A 52 12.43 5.78 11.88
N LYS A 53 12.68 7.04 12.27
CA LYS A 53 13.96 7.72 11.97
C LYS A 53 15.17 7.04 12.61
N ASN A 54 14.96 6.26 13.68
CA ASN A 54 16.03 5.54 14.37
C ASN A 54 16.33 4.19 13.72
N GLU A 55 15.52 3.74 12.76
CA GLU A 55 15.64 2.44 12.10
C GLU A 55 15.87 2.63 10.60
N LEU A 56 16.97 2.07 10.09
CA LEU A 56 17.35 2.21 8.67
C LEU A 56 16.85 1.06 7.78
N GLU A 57 16.40 -0.03 8.39
CA GLU A 57 15.94 -1.22 7.67
C GLU A 57 14.57 -1.08 7.00
N PRO A 58 13.58 -0.34 7.54
CA PRO A 58 12.30 -0.18 6.88
C PRO A 58 12.42 0.43 5.48
N THR A 59 11.97 -0.31 4.47
CA THR A 59 11.99 0.11 3.05
C THR A 59 10.62 0.52 2.51
N MET A 60 9.56 0.35 3.31
CA MET A 60 8.20 0.74 2.99
C MET A 60 7.51 1.30 4.22
N TYR A 61 6.78 2.40 4.06
CA TYR A 61 5.90 2.95 5.09
C TYR A 61 4.45 2.77 4.67
N ILE A 62 3.66 2.09 5.51
CA ILE A 62 2.22 1.94 5.34
C ILE A 62 1.52 2.34 6.65
N CYS A 63 0.36 2.97 6.52
CA CYS A 63 -0.49 3.30 7.66
C CYS A 63 -1.96 3.17 7.23
N PRO A 64 -2.51 1.94 7.18
CA PRO A 64 -3.91 1.72 6.82
C PRO A 64 -4.88 2.52 7.71
N GLU A 65 -4.54 2.69 8.99
CA GLU A 65 -5.33 3.44 9.96
C GLU A 65 -5.40 4.94 9.65
N ALA A 66 -4.52 5.47 8.81
CA ALA A 66 -4.59 6.86 8.37
C ALA A 66 -5.91 7.16 7.64
N THR A 67 -6.61 6.16 7.10
CA THR A 67 -7.93 6.34 6.48
C THR A 67 -9.05 6.61 7.49
N LEU A 68 -8.78 6.47 8.79
CA LEU A 68 -9.69 6.79 9.88
C LEU A 68 -9.51 8.21 10.43
N LEU A 69 -8.53 8.95 9.92
CA LEU A 69 -8.33 10.37 10.23
C LEU A 69 -9.29 11.26 9.43
N SER A 70 -9.42 12.51 9.86
CA SER A 70 -9.98 13.55 9.00
C SER A 70 -9.10 13.74 7.75
N VAL A 71 -9.67 14.25 6.64
CA VAL A 71 -8.91 14.53 5.41
C VAL A 71 -7.71 15.45 5.67
N ALA A 72 -7.89 16.49 6.50
CA ALA A 72 -6.83 17.45 6.82
C ALA A 72 -5.70 16.80 7.63
N ASP A 73 -6.04 15.97 8.62
CA ASP A 73 -5.05 15.25 9.43
C ASP A 73 -4.32 14.19 8.62
N ASN A 74 -5.05 13.43 7.78
CA ASN A 74 -4.47 12.48 6.85
C ASN A 74 -3.47 13.16 5.90
N GLY A 75 -3.86 14.31 5.31
CA GLY A 75 -2.97 15.12 4.48
C GLY A 75 -1.68 15.54 5.20
N THR A 76 -1.80 15.97 6.46
CA THR A 76 -0.65 16.36 7.28
C THR A 76 0.27 15.16 7.56
N LEU A 77 -0.28 13.98 7.84
CA LEU A 77 0.50 12.76 8.03
C LEU A 77 1.22 12.36 6.73
N MET A 78 0.52 12.34 5.59
CA MET A 78 1.10 12.00 4.29
C MET A 78 2.30 12.88 3.95
N GLN A 79 2.17 14.20 4.12
CA GLN A 79 3.26 15.15 3.89
C GLN A 79 4.46 14.88 4.81
N GLY A 80 4.22 14.54 6.07
CA GLY A 80 5.27 14.15 7.02
C GLY A 80 5.97 12.85 6.61
N MET A 81 5.22 11.84 6.18
CA MET A 81 5.75 10.57 5.69
C MET A 81 6.63 10.76 4.45
N LEU A 82 6.16 11.53 3.48
CA LEU A 82 6.90 11.84 2.25
C LEU A 82 8.18 12.63 2.54
N LEU A 83 8.11 13.65 3.39
CA LEU A 83 9.28 14.42 3.79
C LEU A 83 10.32 13.52 4.47
N GLN A 84 9.90 12.68 5.41
CA GLN A 84 10.81 11.75 6.09
C GLN A 84 11.42 10.73 5.12
N ALA A 85 10.62 10.17 4.21
CA ALA A 85 11.12 9.25 3.19
C ALA A 85 12.15 9.91 2.26
N GLN A 86 11.93 11.17 1.89
CA GLN A 86 12.88 11.96 1.11
C GLN A 86 14.17 12.27 1.89
N GLU A 87 14.06 12.63 3.19
CA GLU A 87 15.21 12.92 4.06
C GLU A 87 16.08 11.67 4.29
N MET A 88 15.45 10.53 4.55
CA MET A 88 16.16 9.28 4.86
C MET A 88 16.64 8.57 3.59
N GLY A 89 15.87 8.67 2.50
CA GLY A 89 16.15 7.99 1.24
C GLY A 89 16.10 6.47 1.36
N THR A 90 15.37 5.92 2.32
CA THR A 90 15.32 4.46 2.61
C THR A 90 13.99 3.82 2.23
N ALA A 91 12.88 4.56 2.33
CA ALA A 91 11.55 3.98 2.28
C ALA A 91 10.66 4.56 1.17
N MET A 92 9.74 3.74 0.66
CA MET A 92 8.62 4.14 -0.19
C MET A 92 7.33 4.19 0.65
N CYS A 93 6.60 5.29 0.60
CA CYS A 93 5.29 5.42 1.24
C CYS A 93 4.20 4.84 0.34
N ILE A 94 3.30 4.02 0.89
CA ILE A 94 2.15 3.47 0.19
C ILE A 94 0.88 4.00 0.85
N PHE A 95 0.09 4.76 0.09
CA PHE A 95 -1.08 5.46 0.57
C PHE A 95 -2.39 4.88 0.03
N ASP A 96 -3.42 5.00 0.84
CA ASP A 96 -4.79 4.63 0.50
C ASP A 96 -5.63 5.91 0.34
N VAL A 97 -6.51 5.94 -0.66
CA VAL A 97 -7.37 7.10 -0.93
C VAL A 97 -8.64 7.01 -0.08
N ILE A 98 -8.83 7.96 0.85
CA ILE A 98 -10.07 8.11 1.63
C ILE A 98 -11.26 8.24 0.68
N GLY A 99 -12.39 7.59 0.99
CA GLY A 99 -13.55 7.47 0.10
C GLY A 99 -13.53 6.21 -0.76
N GLY A 100 -12.37 5.57 -0.92
CA GLY A 100 -12.22 4.34 -1.71
C GLY A 100 -12.99 3.12 -1.21
N ALA A 101 -13.54 3.14 0.01
CA ALA A 101 -14.38 2.08 0.56
C ALA A 101 -15.80 2.06 -0.03
N ASN A 102 -16.39 3.23 -0.27
CA ASN A 102 -17.73 3.43 -0.78
C ASN A 102 -17.75 4.59 -1.80
N PRO A 103 -17.06 4.44 -2.94
CA PRO A 103 -16.93 5.51 -3.90
C PRO A 103 -18.26 5.77 -4.63
N ASP A 104 -18.54 7.05 -4.90
CA ASP A 104 -19.67 7.44 -5.74
C ASP A 104 -19.43 6.97 -7.19
N PRO A 105 -20.33 6.19 -7.82
CA PRO A 105 -20.12 5.67 -9.17
C PRO A 105 -19.91 6.74 -10.26
N ILE A 106 -20.39 7.96 -10.03
CA ILE A 106 -20.31 9.10 -10.95
C ILE A 106 -19.23 10.08 -10.48
N LEU A 107 -19.17 10.37 -9.18
CA LEU A 107 -18.33 11.39 -8.57
C LEU A 107 -17.07 10.84 -7.88
N TYR A 108 -16.70 9.58 -8.09
CA TYR A 108 -15.51 8.96 -7.48
C TYR A 108 -14.20 9.77 -7.67
N THR A 109 -14.11 10.58 -8.72
CA THR A 109 -12.94 11.44 -8.95
C THR A 109 -12.81 12.56 -7.91
N GLN A 110 -13.88 12.91 -7.19
CA GLN A 110 -13.84 13.93 -6.15
C GLN A 110 -12.95 13.52 -4.97
N ASP A 111 -13.02 12.25 -4.55
CA ASP A 111 -12.17 11.70 -3.50
C ASP A 111 -10.70 11.66 -3.93
N ILE A 112 -10.46 11.32 -5.20
CA ILE A 112 -9.13 11.32 -5.81
C ILE A 112 -8.57 12.74 -5.89
N GLN A 113 -9.38 13.72 -6.27
CA GLN A 113 -8.95 15.12 -6.29
C GLN A 113 -8.64 15.62 -4.87
N THR A 114 -9.51 15.31 -3.91
CA THR A 114 -9.32 15.65 -2.49
C THR A 114 -8.01 15.07 -1.95
N PHE A 115 -7.71 13.81 -2.29
CA PHE A 115 -6.43 13.18 -1.96
C PHE A 115 -5.26 13.97 -2.53
N ARG A 116 -5.28 14.29 -3.84
CA ARG A 116 -4.20 15.01 -4.54
C ARG A 116 -3.96 16.39 -3.94
N ASP A 117 -5.03 17.13 -3.64
CA ASP A 117 -4.95 18.47 -3.05
C ASP A 117 -4.31 18.41 -1.65
N SER A 118 -4.51 17.31 -0.93
CA SER A 118 -4.03 17.11 0.46
C SER A 118 -2.60 16.56 0.57
N THR A 119 -2.07 15.92 -0.49
CA THR A 119 -0.77 15.21 -0.44
C THR A 119 0.46 16.14 -0.35
N GLY A 120 0.29 17.45 -0.54
CA GLY A 120 1.42 18.40 -0.63
C GLY A 120 2.27 18.20 -1.90
N ASN A 121 3.46 18.79 -1.97
CA ASN A 121 4.30 18.81 -3.18
C ASN A 121 5.76 18.35 -2.96
N THR A 122 6.08 17.83 -1.78
CA THR A 122 7.44 17.42 -1.40
C THR A 122 7.52 15.91 -1.29
N GLY A 123 8.63 15.33 -1.77
CA GLY A 123 8.90 13.90 -1.69
C GLY A 123 7.97 13.02 -2.52
N LEU A 124 7.22 13.57 -3.50
CA LEU A 124 6.21 12.84 -4.26
C LEU A 124 6.77 11.58 -4.95
N GLU A 125 8.03 11.59 -5.33
CA GLU A 125 8.74 10.44 -5.87
C GLU A 125 8.82 9.27 -4.90
N TYR A 126 8.83 9.52 -3.59
CA TYR A 126 8.87 8.52 -2.52
C TYR A 126 7.49 8.02 -2.10
N GLY A 127 6.42 8.38 -2.81
CA GLY A 127 5.07 7.92 -2.51
C GLY A 127 4.41 7.22 -3.69
N ALA A 128 3.53 6.27 -3.41
CA ALA A 128 2.57 5.71 -4.36
C ALA A 128 1.22 5.57 -3.68
N SER A 129 0.12 5.81 -4.41
CA SER A 129 -1.23 5.62 -3.90
C SER A 129 -1.99 4.58 -4.71
N TYR A 130 -2.94 3.91 -4.05
CA TYR A 130 -3.74 2.85 -4.64
C TYR A 130 -5.23 3.07 -4.37
N TYR A 131 -6.04 2.86 -5.41
CA TYR A 131 -7.50 3.04 -5.39
C TYR A 131 -8.19 2.02 -6.30
N PRO A 132 -9.38 1.50 -5.95
CA PRO A 132 -10.14 1.74 -4.72
C PRO A 132 -9.67 0.85 -3.55
N PHE A 133 -10.44 0.83 -2.46
CA PHE A 133 -10.31 -0.23 -1.45
C PHE A 133 -10.66 -1.59 -2.05
N ILE A 134 -10.32 -2.66 -1.34
CA ILE A 134 -10.49 -4.03 -1.82
C ILE A 134 -11.42 -4.81 -0.89
N GLY A 135 -12.39 -5.50 -1.49
CA GLY A 135 -13.26 -6.44 -0.78
C GLY A 135 -12.54 -7.78 -0.65
N THR A 136 -12.29 -8.21 0.58
CA THR A 136 -11.46 -9.37 0.90
C THR A 136 -12.25 -10.56 1.44
N THR A 137 -11.57 -11.69 1.61
CA THR A 137 -12.11 -12.89 2.28
C THR A 137 -11.38 -13.18 3.59
N ILE A 138 -10.85 -12.12 4.23
CA ILE A 138 -10.06 -12.24 5.45
C ILE A 138 -10.91 -12.72 6.63
N MET A 139 -12.07 -12.08 6.81
CA MET A 139 -13.07 -12.48 7.79
C MET A 139 -14.12 -13.36 7.15
N GLN A 140 -14.43 -14.46 7.81
CA GLN A 140 -15.43 -15.44 7.42
C GLN A 140 -16.63 -15.38 8.37
N GLN A 141 -17.73 -15.99 7.96
CA GLN A 141 -18.96 -15.99 8.77
C GLN A 141 -18.79 -16.50 10.21
N PRO A 142 -17.94 -17.50 10.52
CA PRO A 142 -17.69 -17.93 11.89
C PRO A 142 -16.90 -16.92 12.74
N ASP A 143 -16.24 -15.93 12.12
CA ASP A 143 -15.45 -14.92 12.83
C ASP A 143 -16.33 -13.79 13.41
N ILE A 144 -17.62 -13.76 13.07
CA ILE A 144 -18.59 -12.79 13.59
C ILE A 144 -19.81 -13.52 14.15
N ASP A 145 -20.12 -13.23 15.41
CA ASP A 145 -21.34 -13.67 16.07
C ASP A 145 -22.08 -12.50 16.75
N PHE A 146 -23.17 -12.82 17.45
CA PHE A 146 -23.99 -11.82 18.15
C PHE A 146 -23.23 -11.06 19.23
N THR A 147 -22.09 -11.55 19.72
CA THR A 147 -21.25 -10.87 20.72
C THR A 147 -20.45 -9.72 20.12
N ASN A 148 -20.19 -9.74 18.80
CA ASN A 148 -19.56 -8.62 18.11
C ASN A 148 -20.52 -7.46 17.85
N LEU A 149 -21.84 -7.74 17.84
CA LEU A 149 -22.87 -6.73 17.59
C LEU A 149 -23.19 -5.96 18.86
N PHE A 150 -23.33 -4.64 18.76
CA PHE A 150 -23.64 -3.75 19.89
C PHE A 150 -22.71 -3.91 21.12
N GLY A 151 -21.46 -4.36 20.91
CA GLY A 151 -20.54 -4.65 22.01
C GLY A 151 -20.98 -5.81 22.90
N GLY A 152 -21.77 -6.74 22.35
CA GLY A 152 -22.31 -7.92 23.04
C GLY A 152 -23.67 -7.69 23.70
N ASP A 153 -24.21 -6.48 23.62
CA ASP A 153 -25.52 -6.16 24.18
C ASP A 153 -26.65 -6.64 23.27
N THR A 154 -27.06 -7.89 23.46
CA THR A 154 -28.16 -8.51 22.68
C THR A 154 -29.53 -7.90 22.97
N THR A 155 -29.68 -7.06 24.00
CA THR A 155 -30.94 -6.36 24.26
C THR A 155 -31.24 -5.31 23.18
N GLN A 156 -30.21 -4.78 22.53
CA GLN A 156 -30.35 -3.88 21.37
C GLN A 156 -30.63 -4.65 20.07
N LEU A 157 -30.19 -5.90 19.99
CA LEU A 157 -30.46 -6.77 18.85
C LEU A 157 -31.87 -7.36 18.89
N ALA A 158 -32.38 -7.68 20.09
CA ALA A 158 -33.68 -8.30 20.30
C ALA A 158 -34.87 -7.60 19.58
N PRO A 159 -35.08 -6.28 19.71
CA PRO A 159 -36.21 -5.60 19.05
C PRO A 159 -36.07 -5.56 17.52
N LEU A 160 -34.86 -5.69 16.98
CA LEU A 160 -34.63 -5.77 15.54
C LEU A 160 -35.04 -7.15 15.02
N LEU A 161 -34.61 -8.22 15.70
CA LEU A 161 -34.85 -9.59 15.23
C LEU A 161 -36.25 -10.13 15.54
N ASN A 162 -36.91 -9.57 16.57
CA ASN A 162 -38.21 -10.02 17.04
C ASN A 162 -39.11 -8.82 17.42
N PRO A 163 -39.51 -7.98 16.46
CA PRO A 163 -40.35 -6.82 16.74
C PRO A 163 -41.79 -7.24 17.11
N PRO A 164 -42.53 -6.47 17.93
CA PRO A 164 -43.92 -6.78 18.27
C PRO A 164 -44.85 -6.91 17.07
N SER A 165 -44.53 -6.25 15.96
CA SER A 165 -45.29 -6.31 14.70
C SER A 165 -45.08 -7.62 13.91
N ALA A 166 -44.02 -8.38 14.21
CA ALA A 166 -43.70 -9.64 13.53
C ALA A 166 -42.98 -10.60 14.49
N PRO A 167 -43.69 -11.19 15.46
CA PRO A 167 -43.08 -12.03 16.48
C PRO A 167 -42.56 -13.36 15.89
N ASN A 168 -41.41 -13.80 16.39
CA ASN A 168 -40.74 -15.05 16.04
C ASN A 168 -40.35 -15.79 17.34
N ALA A 169 -41.09 -16.85 17.65
CA ALA A 169 -40.92 -17.63 18.88
C ALA A 169 -39.55 -18.33 18.97
N ALA A 170 -39.00 -18.77 17.83
CA ALA A 170 -37.67 -19.41 17.80
C ALA A 170 -36.57 -18.40 18.14
N VAL A 171 -36.63 -17.20 17.55
CA VAL A 171 -35.70 -16.10 17.85
C VAL A 171 -35.85 -15.67 19.32
N ALA A 172 -37.07 -15.56 19.84
CA ALA A 172 -37.30 -15.20 21.24
C ALA A 172 -36.64 -16.21 22.20
N ALA A 173 -36.81 -17.51 21.97
CA ALA A 173 -36.19 -18.56 22.77
C ALA A 173 -34.66 -18.52 22.71
N LEU A 174 -34.09 -18.31 21.51
CA LEU A 174 -32.63 -18.20 21.35
C LEU A 174 -32.06 -16.96 22.06
N LEU A 175 -32.74 -15.81 21.97
CA LEU A 175 -32.35 -14.60 22.69
C LEU A 175 -32.44 -14.79 24.21
N GLU A 176 -33.45 -15.52 24.70
CA GLU A 176 -33.55 -15.87 26.12
C GLU A 176 -32.40 -16.77 26.56
N MET A 177 -32.03 -17.78 25.77
CA MET A 177 -30.87 -18.63 26.06
C MET A 177 -29.56 -17.83 26.09
N ILE A 178 -29.43 -16.79 25.28
CA ILE A 178 -28.25 -15.90 25.30
C ILE A 178 -28.24 -15.03 26.56
N GLN A 179 -29.37 -14.42 26.91
CA GLN A 179 -29.46 -13.48 28.04
C GLN A 179 -29.49 -14.18 29.40
N LYS A 180 -30.04 -15.40 29.45
CA LYS A 180 -30.16 -16.25 30.63
C LYS A 180 -29.72 -17.67 30.25
N PRO A 181 -28.40 -17.91 30.18
CA PRO A 181 -27.88 -19.23 29.83
C PRO A 181 -28.41 -20.32 30.78
N PRO A 182 -28.92 -21.46 30.26
CA PRO A 182 -29.35 -22.58 31.08
C PRO A 182 -28.15 -23.28 31.75
N ALA A 183 -28.41 -24.25 32.62
CA ALA A 183 -27.36 -25.01 33.32
C ALA A 183 -26.35 -25.68 32.36
N ASP A 184 -26.83 -26.16 31.21
CA ASP A 184 -26.02 -26.70 30.12
C ASP A 184 -26.16 -25.81 28.87
N PRO A 185 -25.40 -24.70 28.78
CA PRO A 185 -25.60 -23.72 27.72
C PRO A 185 -25.05 -24.20 26.38
N MET A 186 -25.74 -23.82 25.30
CA MET A 186 -25.20 -23.91 23.96
C MET A 186 -23.98 -22.99 23.83
N THR A 187 -23.00 -23.40 23.03
CA THR A 187 -21.86 -22.53 22.68
C THR A 187 -22.32 -21.36 21.79
N ASN A 188 -21.55 -20.26 21.77
CA ASN A 188 -21.82 -19.13 20.87
C ASN A 188 -21.93 -19.55 19.41
N SER A 189 -21.08 -20.49 18.96
CA SER A 189 -21.14 -21.00 17.59
C SER A 189 -22.46 -21.73 17.28
N GLN A 190 -22.97 -22.52 18.24
CA GLN A 190 -24.26 -23.20 18.10
C GLN A 190 -25.43 -22.21 18.11
N LEU A 191 -25.39 -21.21 19.01
CA LEU A 191 -26.40 -20.14 19.08
C LEU A 191 -26.38 -19.27 17.82
N GLN A 192 -25.19 -18.96 17.30
CA GLN A 192 -24.99 -18.25 16.04
C GLN A 192 -25.62 -19.00 14.87
N ALA A 193 -25.32 -20.29 14.73
CA ALA A 193 -25.90 -21.14 13.68
C ALA A 193 -27.43 -21.20 13.78
N ALA A 194 -27.96 -21.33 15.00
CA ALA A 194 -29.40 -21.34 15.23
C ALA A 194 -30.06 -19.98 14.88
N LEU A 195 -29.45 -18.85 15.26
CA LEU A 195 -29.96 -17.51 14.93
C LEU A 195 -29.96 -17.25 13.42
N LEU A 196 -28.92 -17.68 12.70
CA LEU A 196 -28.83 -17.54 11.24
C LEU A 196 -29.95 -18.30 10.52
N VAL A 197 -30.35 -19.47 11.03
CA VAL A 197 -31.47 -20.24 10.50
C VAL A 197 -32.82 -19.64 10.90
N ALA A 198 -32.94 -19.20 12.16
CA ALA A 198 -34.20 -18.72 12.71
C ALA A 198 -34.61 -17.32 12.23
N SER A 199 -33.65 -16.48 11.82
CA SER A 199 -33.90 -15.08 11.42
C SER A 199 -33.20 -14.71 10.10
N PRO A 200 -33.97 -14.54 9.01
CA PRO A 200 -33.43 -14.00 7.76
C PRO A 200 -32.80 -12.61 7.92
N LEU A 201 -33.38 -11.76 8.78
CA LEU A 201 -32.83 -10.44 9.09
C LEU A 201 -31.47 -10.54 9.79
N TYR A 202 -31.31 -11.48 10.73
CA TYR A 202 -30.02 -11.70 11.38
C TYR A 202 -28.95 -12.12 10.36
N SER A 203 -29.31 -13.02 9.44
CA SER A 203 -28.43 -13.43 8.34
C SER A 203 -28.01 -12.25 7.46
N GLN A 204 -28.94 -11.33 7.15
CA GLN A 204 -28.63 -10.09 6.44
C GLN A 204 -27.70 -9.17 7.24
N ILE A 205 -27.94 -8.97 8.53
CA ILE A 205 -27.08 -8.17 9.41
C ILE A 205 -25.65 -8.72 9.40
N VAL A 206 -25.48 -10.03 9.64
CA VAL A 206 -24.16 -10.68 9.64
C VAL A 206 -23.47 -10.52 8.30
N THR A 207 -24.20 -10.68 7.19
CA THR A 207 -23.66 -10.50 5.83
C THR A 207 -23.17 -9.07 5.59
N HIS A 208 -23.95 -8.06 6.01
CA HIS A 208 -23.55 -6.65 5.86
C HIS A 208 -22.34 -6.30 6.73
N VAL A 209 -22.32 -6.75 7.99
CA VAL A 209 -21.18 -6.52 8.89
C VAL A 209 -19.91 -7.19 8.34
N LEU A 210 -20.00 -8.42 7.86
CA LEU A 210 -18.88 -9.11 7.21
C LEU A 210 -18.41 -8.37 5.95
N SER A 211 -19.33 -7.86 5.13
CA SER A 211 -18.98 -7.09 3.94
C SER A 211 -18.21 -5.82 4.32
N SER A 212 -18.67 -5.08 5.33
CA SER A 212 -17.97 -3.88 5.80
C SER A 212 -16.62 -4.21 6.42
N ALA A 213 -16.52 -5.27 7.23
CA ALA A 213 -15.27 -5.69 7.87
C ALA A 213 -14.22 -6.19 6.86
N ASN A 214 -14.66 -6.70 5.72
CA ASN A 214 -13.78 -7.21 4.66
C ASN A 214 -13.41 -6.16 3.60
N THR A 215 -14.01 -4.97 3.60
CA THR A 215 -13.59 -3.85 2.74
C THR A 215 -12.41 -3.15 3.39
N LEU A 216 -11.20 -3.42 2.90
CA LEU A 216 -9.95 -2.99 3.51
C LEU A 216 -9.18 -2.01 2.61
N PRO A 217 -8.43 -1.05 3.20
CA PRO A 217 -7.43 -0.28 2.47
C PRO A 217 -6.37 -1.22 1.85
N PRO A 218 -5.95 -0.97 0.59
CA PRO A 218 -5.09 -1.91 -0.14
C PRO A 218 -3.61 -1.87 0.28
N SER A 219 -3.11 -0.80 0.92
CA SER A 219 -1.67 -0.61 1.23
C SER A 219 -1.01 -1.83 1.87
N GLY A 220 -1.70 -2.51 2.79
CA GLY A 220 -1.22 -3.74 3.41
C GLY A 220 -1.00 -4.89 2.41
N ALA A 221 -1.94 -5.13 1.50
CA ALA A 221 -1.79 -6.10 0.41
C ALA A 221 -0.65 -5.70 -0.54
N ILE A 222 -0.62 -4.43 -0.94
CA ILE A 222 0.36 -3.91 -1.91
C ILE A 222 1.79 -4.07 -1.39
N ALA A 223 2.05 -3.79 -0.10
CA ALA A 223 3.36 -4.01 0.51
C ALA A 223 3.79 -5.49 0.45
N GLY A 224 2.84 -6.42 0.61
CA GLY A 224 3.09 -7.85 0.42
C GLY A 224 3.45 -8.16 -1.04
N VAL A 225 2.64 -7.65 -1.99
CA VAL A 225 2.90 -7.84 -3.43
C VAL A 225 4.25 -7.27 -3.85
N TYR A 226 4.67 -6.12 -3.31
CA TYR A 226 6.01 -5.57 -3.57
C TYR A 226 7.11 -6.55 -3.13
N THR A 227 6.95 -7.18 -1.97
CA THR A 227 7.90 -8.19 -1.47
C THR A 227 8.01 -9.37 -2.43
N VAL A 228 6.87 -9.91 -2.89
CA VAL A 228 6.85 -11.03 -3.85
C VAL A 228 7.43 -10.62 -5.20
N ASN A 229 7.07 -9.43 -5.69
CA ASN A 229 7.59 -8.91 -6.94
C ASN A 229 9.11 -8.78 -6.90
N ASP A 230 9.66 -8.22 -5.83
CA ASP A 230 11.11 -8.01 -5.71
C ASP A 230 11.87 -9.34 -5.65
N ASN A 231 11.33 -10.33 -4.95
CA ASN A 231 11.93 -11.66 -4.87
C ASN A 231 11.93 -12.40 -6.22
N ASN A 232 10.89 -12.21 -7.03
CA ASN A 232 10.73 -12.94 -8.29
C ASN A 232 11.32 -12.22 -9.51
N ASN A 233 11.20 -10.89 -9.54
CA ASN A 233 11.51 -10.06 -10.71
C ASN A 233 12.61 -9.02 -10.45
N GLY A 234 13.06 -8.88 -9.19
CA GLY A 234 13.91 -7.79 -8.75
C GLY A 234 13.14 -6.48 -8.53
N VAL A 235 13.75 -5.57 -7.77
CA VAL A 235 13.16 -4.26 -7.40
C VAL A 235 12.88 -3.36 -8.63
N TRP A 236 13.57 -3.64 -9.75
CA TRP A 236 13.37 -2.99 -11.05
C TRP A 236 12.14 -3.47 -11.82
N GLY A 237 11.52 -4.59 -11.41
CA GLY A 237 10.24 -5.03 -11.93
C GLY A 237 9.11 -4.15 -11.41
N ALA A 238 8.20 -3.73 -12.30
CA ALA A 238 7.02 -2.97 -11.89
C ALA A 238 6.01 -3.89 -11.18
N PRO A 239 5.55 -3.56 -9.95
CA PRO A 239 4.55 -4.35 -9.23
C PRO A 239 3.13 -4.06 -9.73
N ALA A 240 2.91 -4.20 -11.04
CA ALA A 240 1.63 -4.02 -11.73
C ALA A 240 1.39 -5.18 -12.71
N ASN A 241 0.15 -5.34 -13.16
CA ASN A 241 -0.32 -6.54 -13.85
C ASN A 241 -0.16 -7.81 -12.98
N VAL A 242 -0.38 -7.66 -11.67
CA VAL A 242 -0.27 -8.74 -10.67
C VAL A 242 -1.58 -8.83 -9.89
N SER A 243 -2.01 -10.04 -9.56
CA SER A 243 -3.19 -10.27 -8.74
C SER A 243 -2.90 -10.04 -7.26
N ILE A 244 -3.97 -9.80 -6.50
CA ILE A 244 -3.92 -9.67 -5.04
C ILE A 244 -4.60 -10.88 -4.41
N VAL A 245 -3.86 -11.61 -3.58
CA VAL A 245 -4.34 -12.80 -2.88
C VAL A 245 -5.35 -12.40 -1.81
N GLY A 246 -6.47 -13.13 -1.74
CA GLY A 246 -7.52 -12.90 -0.74
C GLY A 246 -8.49 -11.76 -1.08
N VAL A 247 -8.40 -11.18 -2.28
CA VAL A 247 -9.35 -10.19 -2.79
C VAL A 247 -10.42 -10.85 -3.64
N ALA A 248 -11.69 -10.58 -3.34
CA ALA A 248 -12.85 -11.16 -4.01
C ALA A 248 -13.68 -10.12 -4.78
N SER A 249 -13.64 -8.85 -4.40
CA SER A 249 -14.44 -7.80 -5.05
C SER A 249 -13.78 -6.44 -4.98
N LEU A 250 -14.29 -5.51 -5.80
CA LEU A 250 -13.99 -4.09 -5.76
C LEU A 250 -15.29 -3.32 -5.54
N PRO A 251 -15.28 -2.24 -4.74
CA PRO A 251 -16.45 -1.40 -4.54
C PRO A 251 -16.79 -0.58 -5.81
N ILE A 252 -15.82 -0.40 -6.71
CA ILE A 252 -16.02 0.15 -8.06
C ILE A 252 -15.13 -0.58 -9.07
N CYS A 253 -15.72 -0.96 -10.20
CA CYS A 253 -15.00 -1.56 -11.33
C CYS A 253 -14.76 -0.51 -12.41
N LEU A 254 -13.58 0.11 -12.41
CA LEU A 254 -13.23 1.17 -13.36
C LEU A 254 -13.06 0.62 -14.79
N SER A 255 -13.68 1.29 -15.77
CA SER A 255 -13.35 1.14 -17.19
C SER A 255 -12.03 1.83 -17.54
N ASP A 256 -11.55 1.65 -18.77
CA ASP A 256 -10.34 2.35 -19.24
C ASP A 256 -10.52 3.86 -19.21
N SER A 257 -11.67 4.37 -19.68
CA SER A 257 -11.97 5.81 -19.66
C SER A 257 -12.13 6.36 -18.26
N GLN A 258 -12.64 5.57 -17.32
CA GLN A 258 -12.73 5.96 -15.90
C GLN A 258 -11.37 5.92 -15.19
N GLN A 259 -10.43 5.10 -15.66
CA GLN A 259 -9.08 5.08 -15.10
C GLN A 259 -8.22 6.26 -15.59
N GLU A 260 -8.41 6.77 -16.81
CA GLU A 260 -7.56 7.83 -17.38
C GLU A 260 -7.33 9.03 -16.41
N PRO A 261 -8.33 9.58 -15.72
CA PRO A 261 -8.14 10.68 -14.77
C PRO A 261 -7.27 10.34 -13.55
N LEU A 262 -7.07 9.05 -13.22
CA LEU A 262 -6.21 8.62 -12.12
C LEU A 262 -4.74 8.65 -12.51
N LYS A 263 -4.44 8.46 -13.80
CA LYS A 263 -3.09 8.26 -14.32
C LYS A 263 -2.20 9.47 -14.06
N ILE A 264 -2.58 10.66 -14.49
CA ILE A 264 -1.89 11.93 -14.20
C ILE A 264 -2.96 13.00 -14.14
N ASP A 265 -2.98 13.77 -13.06
CA ASP A 265 -3.79 14.97 -13.00
C ASP A 265 -3.20 16.09 -13.85
N ALA A 266 -4.03 16.76 -14.65
CA ALA A 266 -3.58 17.81 -15.55
C ALA A 266 -3.05 19.05 -14.81
N VAL A 267 -3.48 19.28 -13.56
CA VAL A 267 -3.12 20.46 -12.77
C VAL A 267 -1.98 20.15 -11.81
N SER A 268 -2.17 19.18 -10.92
CA SER A 268 -1.20 18.81 -9.89
C SER A 268 -0.08 17.90 -10.38
N GLY A 269 -0.25 17.22 -11.53
CA GLY A 269 0.71 16.24 -12.02
C GLY A 269 0.74 14.92 -11.25
N LYS A 270 -0.15 14.75 -10.26
CA LYS A 270 -0.13 13.61 -9.33
C LYS A 270 -0.85 12.39 -9.90
N SER A 271 -0.26 11.22 -9.67
CA SER A 271 -0.82 9.93 -10.09
C SER A 271 -1.49 9.18 -8.94
N VAL A 272 -2.47 8.35 -9.27
CA VAL A 272 -3.07 7.33 -8.41
C VAL A 272 -3.10 6.02 -9.18
N ASN A 273 -2.64 4.93 -8.56
CA ASN A 273 -2.64 3.61 -9.21
C ASN A 273 -3.98 2.93 -9.04
N ALA A 274 -4.57 2.46 -10.14
CA ALA A 274 -5.85 1.77 -10.11
C ALA A 274 -5.67 0.29 -9.76
N ILE A 275 -6.60 -0.27 -9.00
CA ILE A 275 -6.85 -1.71 -8.87
C ILE A 275 -8.11 -2.00 -9.66
N ARG A 276 -8.05 -2.95 -10.60
CA ARG A 276 -9.12 -3.17 -11.59
C ARG A 276 -9.49 -4.63 -11.74
N PHE A 277 -10.76 -4.85 -12.07
CA PHE A 277 -11.28 -6.15 -12.45
C PHE A 277 -11.21 -6.33 -13.96
N PHE A 278 -10.68 -7.47 -14.39
CA PHE A 278 -10.61 -7.91 -15.78
C PHE A 278 -11.30 -9.26 -15.94
N ASN A 279 -12.22 -9.35 -16.90
CA ASN A 279 -12.90 -10.61 -17.17
C ASN A 279 -11.88 -11.69 -17.60
N GLY A 280 -11.91 -12.85 -16.94
CA GLY A 280 -10.98 -13.96 -17.18
C GLY A 280 -9.60 -13.82 -16.51
N GLN A 281 -9.23 -12.66 -15.97
CA GLN A 281 -7.96 -12.45 -15.24
C GLN A 281 -8.15 -12.10 -13.76
N GLY A 282 -9.36 -11.69 -13.37
CA GLY A 282 -9.69 -11.32 -11.99
C GLY A 282 -9.25 -9.91 -11.64
N ILE A 283 -8.90 -9.68 -10.37
CA ILE A 283 -8.54 -8.36 -9.85
C ILE A 283 -7.03 -8.20 -9.91
N LEU A 284 -6.57 -7.15 -10.60
CA LEU A 284 -5.17 -6.84 -10.84
C LEU A 284 -4.82 -5.43 -10.36
N ILE A 285 -3.61 -5.28 -9.86
CA ILE A 285 -2.97 -3.97 -9.70
C ILE A 285 -2.65 -3.44 -11.10
N TRP A 286 -3.23 -2.31 -11.49
CA TRP A 286 -3.18 -1.78 -12.84
C TRP A 286 -2.55 -0.37 -12.92
N GLY A 287 -1.48 -0.19 -12.17
CA GLY A 287 -0.64 1.01 -12.17
C GLY A 287 0.60 0.84 -11.28
N ALA A 288 1.73 1.44 -11.69
CA ALA A 288 2.98 1.44 -10.94
C ALA A 288 3.69 2.80 -10.98
N ARG A 289 2.91 3.88 -10.88
CA ARG A 289 3.43 5.25 -10.80
C ARG A 289 3.62 5.71 -9.36
N THR A 290 4.62 6.55 -9.16
CA THR A 290 4.78 7.33 -7.92
C THR A 290 3.76 8.46 -7.89
N LEU A 291 3.71 9.25 -6.81
CA LEU A 291 2.87 10.46 -6.79
C LEU A 291 3.42 11.55 -7.70
N ASP A 292 4.70 11.47 -8.11
CA ASP A 292 5.33 12.39 -9.06
C ASP A 292 5.10 11.96 -10.52
N GLY A 293 3.83 11.98 -10.93
CA GLY A 293 3.39 11.49 -12.23
C GLY A 293 3.97 12.25 -13.43
N ASN A 294 4.23 13.55 -13.27
CA ASN A 294 4.78 14.40 -14.34
C ASN A 294 6.28 14.23 -14.54
N SER A 295 7.01 13.79 -13.53
CA SER A 295 8.46 13.63 -13.62
C SER A 295 8.87 12.70 -14.76
N GLN A 296 9.95 13.06 -15.45
CA GLN A 296 10.55 12.17 -16.43
C GLN A 296 11.48 11.17 -15.75
N ASP A 297 11.99 11.45 -14.54
CA ASP A 297 12.96 10.61 -13.87
C ASP A 297 12.30 9.67 -12.86
N TRP A 298 11.29 10.16 -12.16
CA TRP A 298 10.74 9.50 -10.96
C TRP A 298 9.29 9.05 -11.09
N ARG A 299 8.73 9.06 -12.30
CA ARG A 299 7.34 8.66 -12.56
C ARG A 299 6.98 7.27 -12.04
N TYR A 300 7.91 6.33 -12.07
CA TYR A 300 7.62 4.92 -11.86
C TYR A 300 8.18 4.41 -10.53
N VAL A 301 7.36 3.63 -9.83
CA VAL A 301 7.69 2.97 -8.56
C VAL A 301 8.98 2.16 -8.70
N SER A 302 9.10 1.34 -9.75
CA SER A 302 10.26 0.47 -9.94
C SER A 302 11.56 1.28 -10.12
N VAL A 303 11.51 2.40 -10.83
CA VAL A 303 12.68 3.28 -11.02
C VAL A 303 13.12 3.89 -9.70
N ARG A 304 12.18 4.48 -8.95
CA ARG A 304 12.50 5.08 -7.64
C ARG A 304 13.07 4.05 -6.67
N ARG A 305 12.41 2.90 -6.54
CA ARG A 305 12.82 1.82 -5.63
C ARG A 305 14.14 1.19 -6.04
N THR A 306 14.42 1.05 -7.33
CA THR A 306 15.73 0.58 -7.83
C THR A 306 16.83 1.54 -7.42
N MET A 307 16.65 2.85 -7.64
CA MET A 307 17.65 3.84 -7.26
C MET A 307 17.90 3.84 -5.74
N THR A 308 16.84 3.74 -4.94
CA THR A 308 16.96 3.60 -3.48
C THR A 308 17.72 2.32 -3.09
N PHE A 309 17.38 1.17 -3.68
CA PHE A 309 18.07 -0.10 -3.44
C PHE A 309 19.57 -0.02 -3.74
N LEU A 310 19.93 0.54 -4.90
CA LEU A 310 21.32 0.71 -5.32
C LEU A 310 22.09 1.62 -4.36
N GLU A 311 21.51 2.77 -4.01
CA GLU A 311 22.12 3.74 -3.11
C GLU A 311 22.36 3.15 -1.72
N GLN A 312 21.35 2.51 -1.12
CA GLN A 312 21.45 1.94 0.22
C GLN A 312 22.41 0.74 0.26
N SER A 313 22.40 -0.11 -0.77
CA SER A 313 23.34 -1.25 -0.86
C SER A 313 24.79 -0.79 -0.96
N VAL A 314 25.06 0.24 -1.78
CA VAL A 314 26.40 0.83 -1.91
C VAL A 314 26.83 1.52 -0.61
N LYS A 315 25.95 2.31 0.02
CA LYS A 315 26.22 2.95 1.32
C LYS A 315 26.57 1.93 2.38
N LEU A 316 25.81 0.85 2.49
CA LEU A 316 26.03 -0.22 3.46
C LEU A 316 27.38 -0.92 3.22
N ALA A 317 27.67 -1.31 1.98
CA ALA A 317 28.92 -1.98 1.62
C ALA A 317 30.16 -1.07 1.78
N ALA A 318 30.00 0.25 1.58
CA ALA A 318 31.07 1.22 1.73
C ALA A 318 31.45 1.50 3.20
N ARG A 319 30.60 1.14 4.18
CA ARG A 319 30.87 1.40 5.62
C ARG A 319 32.18 0.82 6.12
N GLN A 320 32.62 -0.32 5.58
CA GLN A 320 33.87 -0.97 5.97
C GLN A 320 35.13 -0.15 5.63
N TYR A 321 35.02 0.84 4.74
CA TYR A 321 36.15 1.71 4.34
C TYR A 321 36.22 3.01 5.15
N ILE A 322 35.26 3.24 6.05
CA ILE A 322 35.31 4.40 6.96
C ILE A 322 36.52 4.21 7.89
N PHE A 323 37.35 5.26 8.02
CA PHE A 323 38.63 5.26 8.74
C PHE A 323 39.77 4.43 8.11
N SER A 324 39.59 3.88 6.91
CA SER A 324 40.72 3.34 6.13
C SER A 324 41.65 4.46 5.66
N PRO A 325 42.95 4.19 5.41
CA PRO A 325 43.86 5.16 4.81
C PRO A 325 43.30 5.75 3.50
N ASN A 326 43.26 7.07 3.38
CA ASN A 326 42.70 7.77 2.20
C ASN A 326 43.71 7.79 1.04
N THR A 327 43.97 6.61 0.46
CA THR A 327 44.96 6.39 -0.61
C THR A 327 44.32 5.82 -1.88
N SER A 328 45.07 5.81 -2.98
CA SER A 328 44.65 5.22 -4.26
C SER A 328 44.18 3.77 -4.13
N ASP A 329 44.78 3.00 -3.23
CA ASP A 329 44.45 1.58 -3.03
C ASP A 329 43.05 1.44 -2.44
N THR A 330 42.70 2.25 -1.43
CA THR A 330 41.35 2.31 -0.85
C THR A 330 40.33 2.76 -1.90
N TRP A 331 40.66 3.75 -2.73
CA TRP A 331 39.78 4.22 -3.80
C TRP A 331 39.49 3.13 -4.83
N LEU A 332 40.52 2.39 -5.25
CA LEU A 332 40.40 1.27 -6.18
C LEU A 332 39.58 0.13 -5.57
N ALA A 333 39.75 -0.17 -4.29
CA ALA A 333 38.96 -1.19 -3.59
C ALA A 333 37.47 -0.81 -3.54
N VAL A 334 37.14 0.44 -3.19
CA VAL A 334 35.76 0.96 -3.22
C VAL A 334 35.17 0.89 -4.63
N LYS A 335 35.92 1.34 -5.65
CA LYS A 335 35.48 1.28 -7.06
C LYS A 335 35.21 -0.14 -7.51
N SER A 336 36.10 -1.08 -7.16
CA SER A 336 35.98 -2.48 -7.55
C SER A 336 34.76 -3.14 -6.90
N MET A 337 34.52 -2.85 -5.62
CA MET A 337 33.36 -3.35 -4.87
C MET A 337 32.04 -2.86 -5.50
N ILE A 338 31.91 -1.56 -5.75
CA ILE A 338 30.69 -0.97 -6.35
C ILE A 338 30.49 -1.49 -7.77
N THR A 339 31.56 -1.53 -8.59
CA THR A 339 31.51 -2.08 -9.95
C THR A 339 31.03 -3.54 -9.94
N SER A 340 31.52 -4.36 -9.01
CA SER A 340 31.16 -5.77 -8.92
C SER A 340 29.69 -5.96 -8.55
N PHE A 341 29.17 -5.15 -7.64
CA PHE A 341 27.74 -5.13 -7.29
C PHE A 341 26.87 -4.73 -8.48
N LEU A 342 27.18 -3.61 -9.16
CA LEU A 342 26.41 -3.13 -10.32
C LEU A 342 26.49 -4.09 -11.51
N MET A 343 27.61 -4.78 -11.71
CA MET A 343 27.73 -5.88 -12.66
C MET A 343 26.72 -7.01 -12.36
N GLY A 344 26.52 -7.35 -11.09
CA GLY A 344 25.52 -8.32 -10.66
C GLY A 344 24.11 -7.86 -11.02
N VAL A 345 23.75 -6.62 -10.66
CA VAL A 345 22.43 -6.06 -10.96
C VAL A 345 22.17 -5.98 -12.47
N TRP A 346 23.15 -5.55 -13.27
CA TRP A 346 23.04 -5.51 -14.73
C TRP A 346 22.84 -6.90 -15.34
N ARG A 347 23.60 -7.91 -14.89
CA ARG A 347 23.43 -9.31 -15.35
C ARG A 347 22.07 -9.88 -15.01
N SER A 348 21.45 -9.44 -13.91
CA SER A 348 20.09 -9.79 -13.53
C SER A 348 19.02 -8.97 -14.26
N GLY A 349 19.40 -8.06 -15.17
CA GLY A 349 18.47 -7.25 -15.96
C GLY A 349 17.97 -5.99 -15.28
N GLY A 350 18.55 -5.59 -14.15
CA GLY A 350 18.10 -4.41 -13.40
C GLY A 350 18.60 -3.07 -13.95
N LEU A 351 19.62 -3.09 -14.81
CA LEU A 351 20.16 -1.92 -15.49
C LEU A 351 20.05 -2.09 -17.00
N GLN A 352 19.78 -1.01 -17.72
CA GLN A 352 19.65 -0.98 -19.16
C GLN A 352 21.01 -0.72 -19.83
N GLY A 353 21.36 -1.46 -20.87
CA GLY A 353 22.55 -1.21 -21.68
C GLY A 353 23.05 -2.48 -22.35
N SER A 354 23.55 -2.37 -23.59
CA SER A 354 24.12 -3.50 -24.33
C SER A 354 25.44 -4.00 -23.76
N SER A 355 26.14 -3.14 -23.01
CA SER A 355 27.37 -3.44 -22.31
C SER A 355 27.35 -2.82 -20.91
N PRO A 356 28.22 -3.26 -19.97
CA PRO A 356 28.33 -2.63 -18.66
C PRO A 356 28.61 -1.12 -18.73
N ALA A 357 29.40 -0.69 -19.72
CA ALA A 357 29.76 0.72 -19.90
C ALA A 357 28.58 1.59 -20.35
N ASP A 358 27.58 1.00 -21.02
CA ASP A 358 26.33 1.69 -21.35
C ASP A 358 25.38 1.75 -20.13
N ALA A 359 25.52 0.80 -19.21
CA ALA A 359 24.60 0.59 -18.10
C ALA A 359 24.97 1.34 -16.82
N PHE A 360 26.25 1.46 -16.51
CA PHE A 360 26.70 2.20 -15.33
C PHE A 360 28.14 2.68 -15.44
N GLN A 361 28.48 3.68 -14.63
CA GLN A 361 29.82 4.22 -14.50
C GLN A 361 30.15 4.51 -13.03
N VAL A 362 31.33 4.10 -12.58
CA VAL A 362 31.86 4.37 -11.23
C VAL A 362 33.15 5.17 -11.33
N ASN A 363 33.12 6.40 -10.82
CA ASN A 363 34.24 7.33 -10.83
C ASN A 363 34.70 7.60 -9.39
N VAL A 364 36.00 7.48 -9.16
CA VAL A 364 36.66 7.87 -7.90
C VAL A 364 38.13 8.16 -8.18
N GLY A 365 38.65 9.24 -7.63
CA GLY A 365 40.08 9.54 -7.64
C GLY A 365 40.40 11.03 -7.60
N LEU A 366 41.65 11.34 -7.28
CA LEU A 366 42.20 12.70 -7.33
C LEU A 366 42.18 13.24 -8.78
N GLY A 367 41.63 14.43 -8.97
CA GLY A 367 41.43 15.04 -10.30
C GLY A 367 40.26 14.45 -11.09
N SER A 368 39.52 13.47 -10.53
CA SER A 368 38.29 12.93 -11.12
C SER A 368 37.07 13.33 -10.31
N THR A 369 36.97 12.87 -9.05
CA THR A 369 35.87 13.19 -8.13
C THR A 369 36.32 13.94 -6.89
N MET A 370 37.63 14.01 -6.65
CA MET A 370 38.23 14.64 -5.47
C MET A 370 39.31 15.62 -5.88
N THR A 371 39.43 16.69 -5.10
CA THR A 371 40.55 17.63 -5.11
C THR A 371 41.60 17.24 -4.07
N ALA A 372 42.76 17.91 -4.08
CA ALA A 372 43.77 17.72 -3.04
C ALA A 372 43.22 18.12 -1.65
N ASP A 373 42.41 19.18 -1.60
CA ASP A 373 41.76 19.64 -0.38
C ASP A 373 40.73 18.64 0.15
N ASP A 374 39.98 17.94 -0.72
CA ASP A 374 39.10 16.84 -0.29
C ASP A 374 39.91 15.77 0.44
N VAL A 375 41.05 15.36 -0.13
CA VAL A 375 41.91 14.32 0.48
C VAL A 375 42.50 14.78 1.81
N LEU A 376 42.99 16.01 1.89
CA LEU A 376 43.54 16.60 3.12
C LEU A 376 42.48 16.73 4.23
N ASN A 377 41.24 17.04 3.87
CA ASN A 377 40.11 17.10 4.80
C ASN A 377 39.48 15.72 5.08
N GLY A 378 40.04 14.64 4.54
CA GLY A 378 39.58 13.27 4.79
C GLY A 378 38.32 12.85 4.01
N TYR A 379 37.91 13.60 3.00
CA TYR A 379 36.80 13.23 2.13
C TYR A 379 37.23 12.20 1.08
N LEU A 380 36.41 11.16 0.93
CA LEU A 380 36.43 10.22 -0.19
C LEU A 380 35.12 10.35 -0.96
N ARG A 381 35.16 10.89 -2.17
CA ARG A 381 33.97 11.12 -3.01
C ARG A 381 33.91 10.11 -4.15
N VAL A 382 32.80 9.39 -4.26
CA VAL A 382 32.50 8.47 -5.36
C VAL A 382 31.32 9.00 -6.14
N SER A 383 31.41 8.99 -7.47
CA SER A 383 30.29 9.26 -8.36
C SER A 383 29.85 7.96 -9.02
N VAL A 384 28.57 7.64 -8.92
CA VAL A 384 27.95 6.44 -9.49
C VAL A 384 26.82 6.89 -10.40
N LEU A 385 26.91 6.54 -11.69
CA LEU A 385 25.87 6.78 -12.68
C LEU A 385 25.30 5.45 -13.13
N VAL A 386 23.98 5.35 -13.27
CA VAL A 386 23.28 4.11 -13.68
C VAL A 386 22.15 4.42 -14.64
N ALA A 387 21.90 3.51 -15.59
CA ALA A 387 20.77 3.54 -16.49
C ALA A 387 19.70 2.54 -16.02
N THR A 388 18.61 3.04 -15.43
CA THR A 388 17.52 2.20 -14.90
C THR A 388 16.58 1.72 -16.00
N VAL A 389 16.04 0.51 -15.85
CA VAL A 389 14.97 0.00 -16.71
C VAL A 389 13.66 0.73 -16.45
N ARG A 390 12.94 1.08 -17.53
CA ARG A 390 11.61 1.71 -17.46
C ARG A 390 10.52 0.73 -17.92
N PRO A 391 9.35 0.69 -17.27
CA PRO A 391 8.26 -0.19 -17.67
C PRO A 391 7.61 0.28 -18.98
N ALA A 392 7.14 -0.68 -19.78
CA ALA A 392 6.29 -0.41 -20.94
C ALA A 392 4.82 -0.28 -20.49
N GLU A 393 4.37 0.95 -20.23
CA GLU A 393 3.00 1.21 -19.78
C GLU A 393 1.96 1.14 -20.92
N PHE A 394 2.37 1.51 -22.15
CA PHE A 394 1.47 1.56 -23.30
C PHE A 394 1.96 0.62 -24.40
N LEU A 395 1.06 -0.22 -24.91
CA LEU A 395 1.28 -1.03 -26.10
C LEU A 395 0.36 -0.50 -27.22
N VAL A 396 0.94 0.10 -28.24
CA VAL A 396 0.20 0.57 -29.43
C VAL A 396 0.47 -0.39 -30.57
N ILE A 397 -0.57 -1.15 -30.98
CA ILE A 397 -0.52 -2.03 -32.15
C ILE A 397 -1.21 -1.33 -33.31
N MET A 398 -0.46 -1.02 -34.37
CA MET A 398 -1.00 -0.42 -35.59
C MET A 398 -1.34 -1.50 -36.60
N PHE A 399 -2.61 -1.58 -37.01
CA PHE A 399 -3.07 -2.41 -38.11
C PHE A 399 -3.24 -1.55 -39.37
N GLN A 400 -2.59 -1.96 -40.45
CA GLN A 400 -2.76 -1.36 -41.77
C GLN A 400 -3.02 -2.48 -42.79
N GLN A 401 -3.93 -2.22 -43.73
CA GLN A 401 -4.15 -3.13 -44.83
C GLN A 401 -2.97 -2.99 -45.81
N GLU A 402 -2.17 -4.05 -45.93
CA GLU A 402 -1.13 -4.13 -46.94
C GLU A 402 -1.74 -4.54 -48.29
N GLN A 403 -1.30 -3.92 -49.39
CA GLN A 403 -1.66 -4.37 -50.73
C GLN A 403 -1.11 -5.78 -50.96
N ALA A 404 -1.91 -6.67 -51.55
CA ALA A 404 -1.50 -8.04 -51.85
C ALA A 404 -0.17 -8.05 -52.63
N LYS A 405 0.86 -8.67 -52.06
CA LYS A 405 2.20 -8.80 -52.66
C LYS A 405 2.25 -9.85 -53.78
N SER A 406 1.22 -10.69 -53.86
CA SER A 406 0.97 -11.64 -54.94
C SER A 406 -0.52 -11.99 -54.98
N ALA A 407 -1.00 -12.37 -56.17
CA ALA A 407 -2.39 -12.75 -56.42
C ALA A 407 -2.78 -14.09 -55.79
#